data_AF-A0A651GL85-F1
#
_entry.id   AF-A0A651GL85-F1
#
_cell.length_a   1.000
_cell.length_b   1.000
_cell.length_c   1.000
_cell.angle_alpha   90.00
_cell.angle_beta   90.00
_cell.angle_gamma   90.00
#
_symmetry.space_group_name_H-M   'P 1'
#
loop_
_entity.id
_entity.type
_entity.pdbx_description
1 polymer ?
#
loop_
_entity_poly.entity_id
_entity_poly.type
_entity_poly.pdbx_seq_one_letter_code
_entity_poly.pdbx_strand_id
1 'polypeptide(L)'
;MAGKTVTRADLCEAVYQRVGLSRTESAQLVESVLGEICDTLAKGETVKLSSFGSFVVREKGERIGRNPKTGVEVPIEPRRVMVFKPSNVMKARINGLDAAAED
;
A
#
# COMPACT_ATOMS: atom_id res chain seq x y z
N MET A 1 -12.21 -17.02 9.50
CA MET A 1 -12.73 -15.76 10.09
C MET A 1 -12.41 -14.63 9.12
N ALA A 2 -13.38 -14.09 8.39
CA ALA A 2 -13.16 -12.87 7.63
C ALA A 2 -13.18 -11.69 8.62
N GLY A 3 -12.00 -11.13 8.91
CA GLY A 3 -11.90 -9.94 9.75
C GLY A 3 -12.51 -8.71 9.08
N LYS A 4 -12.82 -7.67 9.86
CA LYS A 4 -13.30 -6.38 9.34
C LYS A 4 -12.27 -5.81 8.35
N THR A 5 -12.70 -5.51 7.12
CA THR A 5 -11.90 -4.75 6.15
C THR A 5 -11.87 -3.28 6.55
N VAL A 6 -10.67 -2.72 6.69
CA VAL A 6 -10.48 -1.29 6.99
C VAL A 6 -10.77 -0.48 5.72
N THR A 7 -11.63 0.52 5.86
CA THR A 7 -12.03 1.45 4.78
C THR A 7 -11.44 2.84 5.01
N ARG A 8 -11.59 3.73 4.02
CA ARG A 8 -11.23 5.15 4.17
C ARG A 8 -11.98 5.79 5.34
N ALA A 9 -13.26 5.47 5.54
CA ALA A 9 -14.05 6.00 6.65
C ALA A 9 -13.48 5.59 8.01
N ASP A 10 -12.96 4.36 8.13
CA ASP A 10 -12.30 3.90 9.36
C ASP A 10 -11.00 4.65 9.63
N LEU A 11 -10.22 4.98 8.59
CA LEU A 11 -9.02 5.80 8.74
C LEU A 11 -9.35 7.23 9.18
N CYS A 12 -10.38 7.84 8.58
CA CYS A 12 -10.86 9.17 8.97
C CYS A 12 -11.34 9.19 10.43
N GLU A 13 -12.08 8.16 10.85
CA GLU A 13 -12.52 8.02 12.24
C GLU A 13 -11.32 7.88 13.20
N ALA A 14 -10.31 7.08 12.83
CA ALA A 14 -9.13 6.90 13.64
C ALA A 14 -8.36 8.22 13.85
N VAL A 15 -8.27 9.08 12.83
CA VAL A 15 -7.68 10.42 12.94
C VAL A 15 -8.55 11.33 13.80
N TYR A 16 -9.86 11.37 13.54
CA TYR A 16 -10.83 12.16 14.30
C TYR A 16 -10.72 11.90 15.81
N GLN A 17 -10.70 10.63 16.22
CA GLN A 17 -10.62 10.21 17.62
C GLN A 17 -9.29 10.57 18.31
N ARG A 18 -8.21 10.78 17.53
CA ARG A 18 -6.85 11.01 18.06
C ARG A 18 -6.47 12.49 18.11
N VAL A 19 -6.92 13.28 17.14
CA VAL A 19 -6.39 14.63 16.89
C VAL A 19 -7.38 15.72 17.32
N GLY A 20 -8.65 15.37 17.62
CA GLY A 20 -9.66 16.32 18.08
C GLY A 20 -10.15 17.32 17.02
N LEU A 21 -9.80 17.08 15.76
CA LEU A 21 -10.30 17.83 14.61
C LEU A 21 -11.76 17.49 14.31
N SER A 22 -12.41 18.26 13.43
CA SER A 22 -13.71 17.85 12.90
C SER A 22 -13.60 16.60 12.02
N ARG A 23 -14.75 15.93 11.81
CA ARG A 23 -14.83 14.79 10.87
C ARG A 23 -14.43 15.20 9.45
N THR A 24 -14.80 16.42 9.04
CA THR A 24 -14.47 16.97 7.71
C THR A 24 -12.97 17.18 7.56
N GLU A 25 -12.33 17.84 8.52
CA GLU A 25 -10.87 18.08 8.50
C GLU A 25 -10.10 16.75 8.55
N SER A 26 -10.55 15.81 9.38
CA SER A 26 -9.94 14.47 9.46
C SER A 26 -10.01 13.73 8.13
N ALA A 27 -11.15 13.83 7.42
CA ALA A 27 -11.31 13.26 6.09
C ALA A 27 -10.41 13.93 5.06
N GLN A 28 -10.29 15.26 5.10
CA GLN A 28 -9.41 16.01 4.22
C GLN A 28 -7.94 15.61 4.42
N LEU A 29 -7.47 15.48 5.66
CA LEU A 29 -6.10 15.05 5.94
C LEU A 29 -5.81 13.65 5.41
N VAL A 30 -6.72 12.70 5.63
CA VAL A 30 -6.56 11.33 5.08
C VAL A 30 -6.53 11.37 3.56
N GLU A 31 -7.39 12.17 2.92
CA GLU A 31 -7.38 12.33 1.46
C GLU A 31 -6.06 12.91 0.96
N SER A 32 -5.53 13.95 1.61
CA SER A 32 -4.26 14.56 1.25
C SER A 32 -3.10 13.58 1.32
N VAL A 33 -3.04 12.75 2.38
CA VAL A 33 -1.99 11.72 2.50
C VAL A 33 -2.10 10.66 1.40
N LEU A 34 -3.32 10.17 1.12
CA LEU A 34 -3.52 9.19 0.06
C LEU A 34 -3.22 9.78 -1.33
N GLY A 35 -3.58 11.03 -1.55
CA GLY A 35 -3.28 11.79 -2.77
C GLY A 35 -1.78 11.86 -3.02
N GLU A 36 -1.00 12.29 -2.03
CA GLU A 36 0.46 12.41 -2.14
C GLU A 36 1.12 11.06 -2.47
N ILE A 37 0.65 9.97 -1.85
CA ILE A 37 1.13 8.61 -2.13
C ILE A 37 0.84 8.24 -3.59
N CYS A 38 -0.40 8.46 -4.04
CA CYS A 38 -0.83 8.15 -5.41
C CYS A 38 -0.04 8.97 -6.45
N ASP A 39 0.12 10.27 -6.23
CA ASP A 39 0.79 11.17 -7.16
C ASP A 39 2.28 10.83 -7.30
N THR A 40 2.95 10.52 -6.18
CA THR A 40 4.34 10.06 -6.18
C THR A 40 4.49 8.76 -6.98
N LEU A 41 3.61 7.78 -6.76
CA LEU A 41 3.65 6.51 -7.48
C LEU A 41 3.29 6.65 -8.97
N ALA A 42 2.37 7.55 -9.32
CA ALA A 42 2.02 7.81 -10.71
C ALA A 42 3.22 8.34 -11.53
N LYS A 43 4.09 9.12 -10.90
CA LYS A 43 5.36 9.61 -11.46
C LYS A 43 6.42 8.51 -11.61
N GLY A 44 6.19 7.32 -11.06
CA GLY A 44 7.15 6.21 -11.07
C GLY A 44 8.14 6.25 -9.90
N GLU A 45 7.92 7.15 -8.94
CA GLU A 45 8.79 7.31 -7.78
C GLU A 45 8.44 6.33 -6.67
N THR A 46 9.27 6.29 -5.63
CA THR A 46 9.11 5.38 -4.49
C THR A 46 8.59 6.13 -3.27
N VAL A 47 7.56 5.60 -2.63
CA VAL A 47 7.10 6.07 -1.31
C VAL A 47 7.67 5.16 -0.23
N LYS A 48 8.37 5.73 0.76
CA LYS A 48 8.85 5.00 1.94
C LYS A 48 8.18 5.55 3.19
N LEU A 49 7.52 4.67 3.95
CA LEU A 49 6.91 4.97 5.24
C LEU A 49 7.65 4.17 6.31
N SER A 50 8.39 4.87 7.19
CA SER A 50 9.19 4.23 8.23
C SER A 50 8.32 3.32 9.11
N SER A 51 8.90 2.20 9.56
CA SER A 51 8.22 1.13 10.32
C SER A 51 7.01 0.47 9.65
N PHE A 52 6.52 0.98 8.52
CA PHE A 52 5.40 0.41 7.77
C PHE A 52 5.88 -0.39 6.55
N GLY A 53 6.57 0.28 5.62
CA GLY A 53 7.06 -0.35 4.40
C GLY A 53 7.31 0.66 3.27
N SER A 54 7.52 0.14 2.07
CA SER A 54 7.75 0.95 0.88
C SER A 54 6.88 0.50 -0.29
N PHE A 55 6.34 1.45 -1.04
CA PHE A 55 5.69 1.23 -2.32
C PHE A 55 6.68 1.57 -3.43
N VAL A 56 6.96 0.60 -4.29
CA VAL A 56 7.95 0.72 -5.37
C VAL A 56 7.27 0.43 -6.70
N VAL A 57 7.41 1.35 -7.65
CA VAL A 57 6.99 1.12 -9.04
C VAL A 57 8.09 0.36 -9.78
N ARG A 58 7.70 -0.69 -10.50
CA ARG A 58 8.60 -1.48 -11.34
C ARG A 58 8.07 -1.53 -12.75
N GLU A 59 8.97 -1.35 -13.71
CA GLU A 59 8.69 -1.63 -15.10
C GLU A 59 8.84 -3.13 -15.35
N LYS A 60 7.85 -3.71 -16.03
CA LYS A 60 7.85 -5.09 -16.47
C LYS A 60 7.86 -5.08 -17.99
N GLY A 61 8.88 -5.71 -18.58
CA GLY A 61 8.95 -5.93 -20.01
C GLY A 61 7.92 -6.95 -20.49
N GLU A 62 7.79 -7.05 -21.80
CA GLU A 62 6.94 -8.04 -22.45
C GLU A 62 7.40 -9.46 -22.11
N ARG A 63 6.43 -10.37 -21.98
CA ARG A 63 6.71 -11.81 -21.82
C ARG A 63 5.52 -12.64 -22.28
N ILE A 64 5.77 -13.89 -22.64
CA ILE A 64 4.71 -14.83 -22.99
C ILE A 64 4.09 -15.41 -21.71
N GLY A 65 2.79 -15.22 -21.56
CA GLY A 65 1.96 -15.88 -20.56
C GLY A 65 1.15 -17.01 -21.18
N ARG A 66 0.31 -17.65 -20.38
CA ARG A 66 -0.63 -18.69 -20.83
C ARG A 66 -1.99 -18.46 -20.23
N ASN A 67 -3.05 -18.69 -21.00
CA ASN A 67 -4.40 -18.74 -20.47
C ASN A 67 -4.50 -19.91 -19.48
N PRO A 68 -4.78 -19.67 -18.18
CA PRO A 68 -4.79 -20.74 -17.18
C PRO A 68 -5.82 -21.85 -17.43
N LYS A 69 -6.87 -21.56 -18.21
CA LYS A 69 -7.93 -22.53 -18.54
C LYS A 69 -7.63 -23.35 -19.79
N THR A 70 -6.99 -22.76 -20.81
CA THR A 70 -6.80 -23.40 -22.13
C THR A 70 -5.35 -23.73 -22.47
N GLY A 71 -4.37 -23.20 -21.73
CA GLY A 71 -2.94 -23.39 -21.99
C GLY A 71 -2.37 -22.59 -23.16
N VAL A 72 -3.22 -21.93 -23.95
CA VAL A 72 -2.81 -21.13 -25.12
C VAL A 72 -1.90 -19.98 -24.67
N GLU A 73 -0.80 -19.80 -25.39
CA GLU A 73 0.17 -18.73 -25.16
C GLU A 73 -0.40 -17.37 -25.57
N VAL A 74 -0.27 -16.38 -24.69
CA VAL A 74 -0.78 -15.02 -24.88
C VAL A 74 0.31 -14.03 -24.45
N PRO A 75 0.67 -13.04 -25.28
CA PRO A 75 1.62 -12.02 -24.89
C PRO A 75 1.08 -11.18 -23.71
N ILE A 76 1.95 -10.91 -22.75
CA ILE A 76 1.70 -9.98 -21.65
C ILE A 76 2.47 -8.71 -21.97
N GLU A 77 1.74 -7.65 -22.30
CA GLU A 77 2.32 -6.36 -22.68
C GLU A 77 3.19 -5.75 -21.56
N PRO A 78 4.20 -4.95 -21.93
CA PRO A 78 4.98 -4.19 -20.97
C PRO A 78 4.09 -3.25 -20.16
N ARG A 79 4.34 -3.16 -18.85
CA ARG A 79 3.57 -2.28 -17.96
C ARG A 79 4.32 -1.91 -16.70
N ARG A 80 3.88 -0.82 -16.06
CA ARG A 80 4.30 -0.46 -14.69
C ARG A 80 3.44 -1.22 -13.69
N VAL A 81 4.08 -1.76 -12.66
CA VAL A 81 3.40 -2.43 -11.53
C VAL A 81 3.89 -1.84 -10.22
N MET A 82 2.99 -1.70 -9.25
CA MET A 82 3.35 -1.31 -7.88
C MET A 82 3.59 -2.57 -7.04
N VAL A 83 4.67 -2.56 -6.26
CA VAL A 83 4.97 -3.58 -5.27
C VAL A 83 5.06 -2.93 -3.89
N PHE A 84 4.27 -3.42 -2.94
CA PHE A 84 4.46 -3.10 -1.52
C PHE A 84 5.51 -4.04 -0.91
N LYS A 85 6.49 -3.47 -0.22
CA LYS A 85 7.48 -4.20 0.56
C LYS A 85 7.28 -3.84 2.04
N PRO A 86 6.77 -4.76 2.88
CA PRO A 86 6.60 -4.50 4.30
C PRO A 86 7.96 -4.33 4.99
N SER A 87 8.03 -3.42 5.96
CA SER A 87 9.21 -3.24 6.81
C SER A 87 9.47 -4.49 7.67
N ASN A 88 10.67 -4.59 8.26
CA ASN A 88 10.96 -5.64 9.25
C ASN A 88 10.06 -5.50 10.48
N VAL A 89 9.82 -4.26 10.95
CA VAL A 89 8.91 -3.96 12.06
C VAL A 89 7.49 -4.46 11.79
N MET A 90 6.95 -4.19 10.60
CA MET A 90 5.61 -4.64 10.21
C MET A 90 5.54 -6.17 10.12
N LYS A 91 6.56 -6.81 9.52
CA LYS A 91 6.62 -8.28 9.43
C LYS A 91 6.70 -8.92 10.82
N ALA A 92 7.52 -8.38 11.72
CA ALA A 92 7.63 -8.86 13.10
C ALA A 92 6.28 -8.74 13.83
N ARG A 93 5.62 -7.58 13.72
CA ARG A 93 4.29 -7.36 14.31
C ARG A 93 3.23 -8.34 13.81
N ILE A 94 3.23 -8.67 12.51
CA ILE A 94 2.31 -9.68 11.94
C ILE A 94 2.58 -11.07 12.51
N ASN A 95 3.85 -11.40 12.77
CA ASN A 95 4.26 -12.69 13.31
C ASN A 95 4.24 -12.75 14.85
N GLY A 96 3.77 -11.70 15.53
CA GLY A 96 3.76 -11.64 16.99
C GLY A 96 5.16 -11.59 17.63
N LEU A 97 6.16 -11.14 16.89
CA LEU A 97 7.52 -10.95 17.37
C LEU A 97 7.68 -9.52 17.87
N ASP A 98 8.22 -9.34 19.07
CA ASP A 98 8.63 -8.03 19.57
C ASP A 98 9.82 -7.54 18.74
N ALA A 99 9.54 -6.72 17.72
CA ALA A 99 10.55 -5.87 17.13
C ALA A 99 10.85 -4.76 18.14
N ALA A 100 11.74 -5.05 19.09
CA ALA A 100 12.45 -4.00 19.81
C ALA A 100 12.99 -3.03 18.75
N ALA A 101 12.61 -1.77 18.87
CA ALA A 101 13.04 -0.70 17.99
C ALA A 101 14.57 -0.67 17.98
N GLU A 102 15.16 -0.93 16.82
CA GLU A 102 16.52 -0.45 16.55
C GLU A 102 16.35 0.96 15.96
N ASP A 103 16.94 1.92 16.68
CA ASP A 103 17.01 3.36 16.37
C ASP A 103 17.60 3.66 14.99
#